data_AF-A0A953TD61-F1
#
_entry.id   AF-A0A953TD61-F1
#
_cell.length_a   1.000
_cell.length_b   1.000
_cell.length_c   1.000
_cell.angle_alpha   90.00
_cell.angle_beta   90.00
_cell.angle_gamma   90.00
#
_symmetry.space_group_name_H-M   'P 1'
#
loop_
_entity.id
_entity.type
_entity.pdbx_description
1 polymer ?
#
loop_
_entity_poly.entity_id
_entity_poly.type
_entity_poly.pdbx_seq_one_letter_code
_entity_poly.pdbx_strand_id
1 'polypeptide(L)'
;MRLLKPLTVDPDGTVEVVTATKYEVTSPLYGDTWVTIVPEMQTICRRFTGDVTMQLRELLGLPPDHEIPNIYTLRVKAADLFRPTPDPTPWTLCPCGNPSQGTCNFPAALQCGNSFPRDVPASHMQWIANTTFSVRQMPGGFPWTHLGYTYNWKLGADPYGASEYIVRKGAQVTVGPRVSPEEYCKP
;
A
#
# COMPACT_ATOMS: atom_id res chain seq x y z
N MET A 1 8.64 0.38 -15.71
CA MET A 1 7.40 0.12 -14.95
C MET A 1 7.39 -1.34 -14.55
N ARG A 2 6.85 -1.64 -13.37
CA ARG A 2 6.78 -2.99 -12.79
C ARG A 2 5.33 -3.46 -12.80
N LEU A 3 5.13 -4.78 -12.92
CA LEU A 3 3.83 -5.38 -12.67
C LEU A 3 3.46 -5.20 -11.20
N LEU A 4 2.22 -4.82 -10.95
CA LEU A 4 1.68 -4.77 -9.60
C LEU A 4 1.45 -6.20 -9.12
N LYS A 5 1.47 -6.40 -7.80
CA LYS A 5 0.91 -7.62 -7.23
C LYS A 5 -0.58 -7.40 -7.02
N PRO A 6 -1.47 -8.13 -7.69
CA PRO A 6 -2.90 -8.09 -7.43
C PRO A 6 -3.21 -8.57 -6.01
N LEU A 7 -4.30 -8.07 -5.45
CA LEU A 7 -4.87 -8.59 -4.22
C LEU A 7 -5.37 -10.03 -4.44
N THR A 8 -4.93 -10.97 -3.61
CA THR A 8 -5.43 -12.36 -3.60
C THR A 8 -6.46 -12.48 -2.49
N VAL A 9 -7.68 -12.89 -2.85
CA VAL A 9 -8.81 -13.03 -1.91
C VAL A 9 -8.93 -14.48 -1.47
N ASP A 10 -9.00 -14.70 -0.16
CA ASP A 10 -9.24 -16.01 0.43
C ASP A 10 -10.68 -16.49 0.12
N PRO A 11 -10.98 -17.80 0.19
CA PRO A 11 -12.30 -18.34 -0.13
C PRO A 11 -13.46 -17.74 0.70
N ASP A 12 -13.17 -17.18 1.88
CA ASP A 12 -14.14 -16.52 2.75
C ASP A 12 -14.40 -15.04 2.39
N GLY A 13 -13.77 -14.54 1.31
CA GLY A 13 -13.89 -13.16 0.86
C GLY A 13 -13.00 -12.18 1.62
N THR A 14 -12.12 -12.66 2.50
CA THR A 14 -11.16 -11.85 3.24
C THR A 14 -9.77 -11.86 2.61
N VAL A 15 -8.93 -10.93 3.04
CA VAL A 15 -7.54 -10.79 2.62
C VAL A 15 -6.73 -10.48 3.86
N GLU A 16 -5.54 -11.07 3.94
CA GLU A 16 -4.56 -10.73 4.96
C GLU A 16 -3.62 -9.63 4.47
N VAL A 17 -3.60 -8.52 5.20
CA VAL A 17 -2.78 -7.33 4.92
C VAL A 17 -1.98 -6.95 6.14
N VAL A 18 -0.97 -6.11 5.97
CA VAL A 18 -0.11 -5.65 7.06
C VAL A 18 0.07 -4.14 7.02
N THR A 19 0.05 -3.51 8.19
CA THR A 19 0.31 -2.08 8.38
C THR A 19 1.45 -1.87 9.38
N ALA A 20 2.23 -0.81 9.15
CA ALA A 20 3.29 -0.33 10.04
C ALA A 20 2.88 1.03 10.58
N THR A 21 2.81 1.20 11.90
CA THR A 21 2.22 2.38 12.51
C THR A 21 2.76 2.65 13.92
N LYS A 22 2.67 3.90 14.38
CA LYS A 22 2.88 4.27 15.78
C LYS A 22 1.63 4.24 16.65
N TYR A 23 0.47 4.06 16.03
CA TYR A 23 -0.81 4.05 16.70
C TYR A 23 -1.27 2.63 17.03
N GLU A 24 -2.16 2.51 18.01
CA GLU A 24 -2.92 1.29 18.25
C GLU A 24 -3.98 1.13 17.15
N VAL A 25 -4.15 -0.09 16.64
CA VAL A 25 -5.17 -0.38 15.62
C VAL A 25 -6.45 -0.82 16.31
N THR A 26 -7.56 -0.19 15.95
CA THR A 26 -8.90 -0.46 16.49
C THR A 26 -9.80 -1.08 15.43
N SER A 27 -10.92 -1.68 15.86
CA SER A 27 -11.96 -2.19 14.98
C SER A 27 -13.31 -1.64 15.48
N PRO A 28 -14.06 -0.88 14.67
CA PRO A 28 -13.75 -0.50 13.27
C PRO A 28 -12.56 0.46 13.18
N LEU A 29 -11.92 0.53 12.00
CA LEU A 29 -10.80 1.45 11.77
C LEU A 29 -11.25 2.92 11.86
N TYR A 30 -10.54 3.73 12.66
CA TYR A 30 -10.84 5.16 12.84
C TYR A 30 -10.62 6.01 11.57
N GLY A 31 -9.67 5.60 10.73
CA GLY A 31 -9.28 6.30 9.51
C GLY A 31 -8.85 5.33 8.41
N ASP A 32 -8.66 5.87 7.22
CA ASP A 32 -8.08 5.11 6.12
C ASP A 32 -6.68 4.65 6.52
N THR A 33 -6.43 3.36 6.37
CA THR A 33 -5.20 2.71 6.83
C THR A 33 -4.42 2.22 5.62
N TRP A 34 -3.20 2.75 5.46
CA TRP A 34 -2.25 2.25 4.47
C TRP A 34 -1.75 0.86 4.85
N VAL A 35 -1.85 -0.07 3.90
CA VAL A 35 -1.45 -1.45 4.08
C VAL A 35 -0.70 -1.98 2.87
N THR A 36 0.05 -3.05 3.07
CA THR A 36 0.59 -3.90 2.01
C THR A 36 0.10 -5.34 2.20
N ILE A 37 0.28 -6.20 1.19
CA ILE A 37 -0.22 -7.57 1.23
C ILE A 37 0.72 -8.51 1.98
N VAL A 38 0.16 -9.44 2.73
CA VAL A 38 0.93 -10.56 3.30
C VAL A 38 1.12 -11.64 2.22
N PRO A 39 2.30 -12.27 2.10
CA PRO A 39 3.52 -12.08 2.88
C PRO A 39 4.57 -11.20 2.16
N GLU A 40 4.18 -10.23 1.32
CA GLU A 40 5.15 -9.46 0.51
C GLU A 40 6.18 -8.74 1.37
N MET A 41 5.74 -7.88 2.29
CA MET A 41 6.65 -7.12 3.15
C MET A 41 7.55 -8.05 3.96
N GLN A 42 6.99 -9.14 4.50
CA GLN A 42 7.73 -10.10 5.31
C GLN A 42 8.82 -10.82 4.48
N THR A 43 8.47 -11.24 3.26
CA THR A 43 9.40 -11.90 2.34
C THR A 43 10.60 -11.01 2.00
N ILE A 44 10.35 -9.70 1.85
CA ILE A 44 11.40 -8.72 1.57
C ILE A 44 12.24 -8.48 2.83
N CYS A 45 11.59 -8.19 3.95
CA CYS A 45 12.30 -7.74 5.15
C CYS A 45 13.05 -8.85 5.90
N ARG A 46 12.72 -10.13 5.68
CA ARG A 46 13.55 -11.27 6.15
C ARG A 46 14.97 -11.30 5.58
N ARG A 47 15.21 -10.57 4.50
CA ARG A 47 16.54 -10.46 3.86
C ARG A 47 17.31 -9.22 4.31
N PHE A 48 16.75 -8.44 5.23
CA PHE A 48 17.38 -7.26 5.77
C PHE A 48 18.58 -7.64 6.64
N THR A 49 19.67 -6.90 6.46
CA THR A 49 20.95 -7.13 7.15
C THR A 49 21.39 -5.95 8.00
N GLY A 50 20.64 -4.85 7.97
CA GLY A 50 20.94 -3.63 8.71
C GLY A 50 19.86 -3.30 9.74
N ASP A 51 19.67 -2.00 9.99
CA ASP A 51 18.56 -1.50 10.79
C ASP A 51 17.23 -1.83 10.10
N VAL A 52 16.50 -2.80 10.65
CA VAL A 52 15.23 -3.30 10.11
C VAL A 52 14.18 -2.19 10.05
N THR A 53 14.11 -1.35 11.08
CA THR A 53 13.13 -0.26 11.16
C THR A 53 13.42 0.78 10.07
N MET A 54 14.68 1.18 9.89
CA MET A 54 15.08 2.08 8.81
C MET A 54 14.81 1.47 7.43
N GLN A 55 15.13 0.19 7.23
CA GLN A 55 14.93 -0.49 5.95
C GLN A 55 13.45 -0.71 5.62
N LEU A 56 12.58 -0.82 6.63
CA LEU A 56 11.13 -0.79 6.41
C LEU A 56 10.64 0.60 6.02
N ARG A 57 11.15 1.68 6.62
CA ARG A 57 10.81 3.06 6.20
C ARG A 57 11.20 3.29 4.75
N GLU A 58 12.39 2.84 4.37
CA GLU A 58 12.87 2.84 2.99
C GLU A 58 11.89 2.08 2.08
N LEU A 59 11.64 0.80 2.38
CA LEU A 59 10.77 -0.07 1.58
C LEU A 59 9.35 0.50 1.42
N LEU A 60 8.77 1.04 2.49
CA LEU A 60 7.41 1.56 2.54
C LEU A 60 7.30 3.02 2.07
N GLY A 61 8.40 3.64 1.64
CA GLY A 61 8.40 5.02 1.18
C GLY A 61 8.03 6.03 2.26
N LEU A 62 8.35 5.73 3.53
CA LEU A 62 8.09 6.59 4.68
C LEU A 62 9.25 7.57 4.89
N PRO A 63 9.01 8.74 5.51
CA PRO A 63 10.07 9.65 5.92
C PRO A 63 11.09 8.95 6.84
N PRO A 64 12.38 9.32 6.79
CA PRO A 64 13.42 8.69 7.60
C PRO A 64 13.16 8.72 9.12
N ASP A 65 12.44 9.73 9.59
CA ASP A 65 12.09 9.95 11.00
C ASP A 65 10.69 9.42 11.38
N HIS A 66 9.96 8.80 10.45
CA HIS A 66 8.60 8.34 10.71
C HIS A 66 8.55 7.12 11.65
N GLU A 67 7.89 7.25 12.80
CA GLU A 67 7.82 6.19 13.80
C GLU A 67 6.90 5.04 13.37
N ILE A 68 7.43 3.79 13.39
CA ILE A 68 6.68 2.56 13.10
C ILE A 68 6.97 1.46 14.15
N PRO A 69 6.80 1.74 15.45
CA PRO A 69 7.10 0.77 16.51
C PRO A 69 6.21 -0.48 16.45
N ASN A 70 5.06 -0.41 15.76
CA ASN A 70 4.08 -1.48 15.73
C ASN A 70 3.84 -1.97 14.29
N ILE A 71 3.90 -3.28 14.10
CA ILE A 71 3.40 -3.95 12.91
C ILE A 71 2.15 -4.76 13.30
N TYR A 72 1.09 -4.61 12.52
CA TYR A 72 -0.15 -5.38 12.68
C TYR A 72 -0.50 -6.09 11.38
N THR A 73 -0.74 -7.40 11.47
CA THR A 73 -1.46 -8.13 10.44
C THR A 73 -2.96 -7.95 10.66
N LEU A 74 -3.70 -7.62 9.61
CA LEU A 74 -5.14 -7.41 9.63
C LEU A 74 -5.80 -8.39 8.66
N ARG A 75 -6.87 -9.05 9.10
CA ARG A 75 -7.78 -9.76 8.19
C ARG A 75 -8.98 -8.88 7.90
N VAL A 76 -9.20 -8.60 6.62
CA VAL A 76 -10.11 -7.55 6.13
C VAL A 76 -10.95 -8.10 4.99
N LYS A 77 -12.21 -7.67 4.86
CA LYS A 77 -13.01 -8.00 3.67
C LYS A 77 -12.40 -7.35 2.43
N ALA A 78 -12.30 -8.10 1.33
CA ALA A 78 -11.73 -7.57 0.09
C ALA A 78 -12.49 -6.33 -0.44
N ALA A 79 -13.80 -6.24 -0.17
CA ALA A 79 -14.64 -5.10 -0.57
C ALA A 79 -14.28 -3.78 0.15
N ASP A 80 -13.62 -3.85 1.31
CA ASP A 80 -13.19 -2.68 2.08
C ASP A 80 -11.78 -2.21 1.69
N LEU A 81 -11.15 -2.89 0.73
CA LEU A 81 -9.82 -2.58 0.21
C LEU A 81 -9.92 -1.92 -1.17
N PHE A 82 -9.04 -0.95 -1.41
CA PHE A 82 -8.84 -0.38 -2.74
C PHE A 82 -7.38 0.01 -2.94
N ARG A 83 -6.99 0.17 -4.21
CA ARG A 83 -5.66 0.64 -4.56
C ARG A 83 -5.63 2.17 -4.53
N PRO A 84 -4.66 2.83 -3.87
CA PRO A 84 -4.52 4.28 -3.88
C PRO A 84 -3.86 4.72 -5.20
N THR A 85 -4.60 4.55 -6.28
CA THR A 85 -4.23 4.92 -7.65
C THR A 85 -5.45 5.46 -8.38
N PRO A 86 -5.30 6.18 -9.51
CA PRO A 86 -6.46 6.65 -10.28
C PRO A 86 -7.45 5.53 -10.60
N ASP A 87 -6.97 4.32 -10.92
CA ASP A 87 -7.80 3.11 -10.92
C ASP A 87 -7.85 2.52 -9.50
N PRO A 88 -8.97 2.54 -8.76
CA PRO A 88 -9.05 1.99 -7.40
C PRO A 88 -9.03 0.46 -7.34
N THR A 89 -9.08 -0.23 -8.48
CA THR A 89 -9.27 -1.67 -8.56
C THR A 89 -8.08 -2.43 -7.92
N PRO A 90 -8.30 -3.23 -6.85
CA PRO A 90 -7.19 -3.82 -6.10
C PRO A 90 -6.58 -5.06 -6.78
N TRP A 91 -7.24 -5.64 -7.78
CA TRP A 91 -6.72 -6.78 -8.56
C TRP A 91 -6.04 -6.38 -9.88
N THR A 92 -5.74 -5.10 -10.08
CA THR A 92 -4.99 -4.64 -11.26
C THR A 92 -3.57 -5.20 -11.28
N LEU A 93 -3.16 -5.70 -12.45
CA LEU A 93 -1.79 -6.17 -12.74
C LEU A 93 -0.87 -5.03 -13.16
N CYS A 94 -1.43 -3.92 -13.64
CA CYS A 94 -0.69 -2.81 -14.23
C CYS A 94 -1.01 -1.51 -13.47
N PRO A 95 -0.04 -0.61 -13.25
CA PRO A 95 -0.27 0.73 -12.70
C PRO A 95 -1.17 1.61 -13.58
N CYS A 96 -1.39 1.19 -14.83
CA CYS A 96 -2.13 1.90 -15.85
C CYS A 96 -2.44 0.94 -17.00
N GLY A 97 -3.38 1.34 -17.85
CA GLY A 97 -3.83 0.51 -18.97
C GLY A 97 -5.15 -0.17 -18.67
N ASN A 98 -5.82 -0.62 -19.73
CA ASN A 98 -7.15 -1.21 -19.62
C ASN A 98 -7.05 -2.62 -19.01
N PRO A 99 -7.77 -2.92 -17.91
CA PRO A 99 -7.75 -4.25 -17.26
C PRO A 99 -8.19 -5.40 -18.18
N SER A 100 -8.83 -5.12 -19.33
CA SER A 100 -9.36 -6.14 -20.24
C SER A 100 -8.33 -7.00 -20.98
N GLN A 101 -7.02 -6.74 -20.89
CA GLN A 101 -6.04 -7.40 -21.77
C GLN A 101 -5.19 -8.50 -21.12
N GLY A 102 -5.31 -8.76 -19.80
CA GLY A 102 -4.53 -9.81 -19.12
C GLY A 102 -3.00 -9.68 -19.24
N THR A 103 -2.53 -8.57 -19.83
CA THR A 103 -1.15 -8.28 -20.20
C THR A 103 -0.94 -6.77 -20.03
N CYS A 104 0.18 -6.38 -19.43
CA CYS A 104 0.52 -4.97 -19.28
C CYS A 104 1.17 -4.44 -20.55
N ASN A 105 0.35 -3.93 -21.47
CA ASN A 105 0.82 -3.14 -22.59
C ASN A 105 1.03 -1.69 -22.13
N PHE A 106 2.23 -1.40 -21.60
CA PHE A 106 2.60 -0.04 -21.24
C PHE A 106 2.62 0.84 -22.50
N PRO A 107 1.73 1.85 -22.63
CA PRO A 107 1.71 2.69 -23.81
C PRO A 107 3.02 3.50 -23.91
N ALA A 108 3.51 3.70 -25.14
CA ALA A 108 4.75 4.43 -25.42
C ALA A 108 4.74 5.90 -24.94
N ALA A 109 3.54 6.49 -24.82
CA ALA A 109 3.32 7.80 -24.19
C ALA A 109 2.66 7.59 -22.81
N LEU A 110 3.45 7.67 -21.74
CA LEU A 110 3.01 7.44 -20.37
C LEU A 110 2.02 8.51 -19.88
N GLN A 111 0.81 8.10 -19.50
CA GLN A 111 -0.04 8.83 -18.55
C GLN A 111 -0.34 8.01 -17.29
N CYS A 112 0.50 7.01 -17.02
CA CYS A 112 0.33 6.11 -15.88
C CYS A 112 0.34 6.87 -14.56
N GLY A 113 -0.68 6.68 -13.73
CA GLY A 113 -0.85 7.42 -12.48
C GLY A 113 -1.40 8.85 -12.63
N ASN A 114 -1.61 9.35 -13.87
CA ASN A 114 -2.03 10.73 -14.15
C ASN A 114 -3.41 10.85 -14.78
N SER A 115 -4.09 9.74 -15.08
CA SER A 115 -5.46 9.75 -15.63
C SER A 115 -6.35 8.71 -14.96
N PHE A 116 -7.60 9.11 -14.72
CA PHE A 116 -8.64 8.23 -14.20
C PHE A 116 -9.24 7.40 -15.35
N PRO A 117 -9.45 6.09 -15.17
CA PRO A 117 -10.34 5.32 -16.04
C PRO A 117 -11.74 5.94 -16.13
N ARG A 118 -12.45 5.65 -17.22
CA ARG A 118 -13.77 6.26 -17.54
C ARG A 118 -14.80 6.12 -16.41
N ASP A 119 -14.80 4.97 -15.74
CA ASP A 119 -15.87 4.57 -14.82
C ASP A 119 -15.46 4.70 -13.33
N VAL A 120 -14.46 5.51 -13.03
CA VAL A 120 -14.05 5.78 -11.65
C VAL A 120 -15.13 6.60 -10.93
N PRO A 121 -15.59 6.19 -9.74
CA PRO A 121 -16.54 6.97 -8.95
C PRO A 121 -16.00 8.36 -8.58
N ALA A 122 -16.87 9.37 -8.61
CA ALA A 122 -16.51 10.74 -8.20
C ALA A 122 -15.99 10.82 -6.76
N SER A 123 -16.49 9.96 -5.87
CA SER A 123 -16.00 9.84 -4.49
C SER A 123 -14.54 9.42 -4.41
N HIS A 124 -14.06 8.56 -5.32
CA HIS A 124 -12.65 8.16 -5.37
C HIS A 124 -11.77 9.28 -5.90
N MET A 125 -12.22 10.00 -6.94
CA MET A 125 -11.53 11.19 -7.44
C MET A 125 -11.37 12.25 -6.35
N GLN A 126 -12.43 12.49 -5.58
CA GLN A 126 -12.40 13.40 -4.44
C GLN A 126 -11.46 12.90 -3.32
N TRP A 127 -11.47 11.59 -3.04
CA TRP A 127 -10.56 10.98 -2.08
C TRP A 127 -9.09 11.18 -2.48
N ILE A 128 -8.72 10.99 -3.75
CA ILE A 128 -7.36 11.25 -4.25
C ILE A 128 -6.99 12.72 -4.09
N ALA A 129 -7.88 13.64 -4.48
CA ALA A 129 -7.64 15.08 -4.37
C ALA A 129 -7.39 15.48 -2.91
N ASN A 130 -8.29 15.08 -2.01
CA ASN A 130 -8.18 15.37 -0.59
C ASN A 130 -6.92 14.77 0.02
N THR A 131 -6.58 13.53 -0.31
CA THR A 131 -5.38 12.84 0.22
C THR A 131 -4.09 13.52 -0.24
N THR A 132 -4.02 13.90 -1.53
CA THR A 132 -2.91 14.66 -2.10
C THR A 132 -2.68 15.97 -1.34
N PHE A 133 -3.73 16.76 -1.10
CA PHE A 133 -3.59 18.05 -0.42
C PHE A 133 -3.34 17.90 1.09
N SER A 134 -4.04 16.99 1.77
CA SER A 134 -4.04 16.92 3.24
C SER A 134 -2.81 16.28 3.85
N VAL A 135 -2.34 15.14 3.31
CA VAL A 135 -1.29 14.33 3.94
C VAL A 135 0.02 14.37 3.16
N ARG A 136 0.04 14.95 1.95
CA ARG A 136 1.13 14.76 1.00
C ARG A 136 1.80 16.06 0.55
N GLN A 137 1.04 17.09 0.20
CA GLN A 137 1.60 18.38 -0.26
C GLN A 137 1.90 19.40 0.87
N MET A 138 1.56 19.08 2.12
CA MET A 138 2.00 19.88 3.27
C MET A 138 3.42 19.50 3.71
N PRO A 139 4.21 20.42 4.31
CA PRO A 139 5.51 20.08 4.88
C PRO A 139 5.42 18.87 5.83
N GLY A 140 6.29 17.88 5.63
CA GLY A 140 6.25 16.61 6.38
C GLY A 140 5.28 15.56 5.80
N GLY A 141 4.66 15.82 4.65
CA GLY A 141 3.89 14.81 3.93
C GLY A 141 4.77 13.68 3.39
N PHE A 142 4.17 12.51 3.18
CA PHE A 142 4.93 11.34 2.73
C PHE A 142 4.85 11.14 1.21
N PRO A 143 5.90 10.59 0.56
CA PRO A 143 5.86 10.22 -0.84
C PRO A 143 4.67 9.29 -1.16
N TRP A 144 3.96 9.56 -2.26
CA TRP A 144 2.93 8.70 -2.81
C TRP A 144 3.08 8.65 -4.32
N THR A 145 3.22 7.44 -4.88
CA THR A 145 3.61 7.26 -6.29
C THR A 145 2.44 7.40 -7.24
N HIS A 146 1.21 7.19 -6.78
CA HIS A 146 0.00 7.00 -7.61
C HIS A 146 0.11 5.81 -8.58
N LEU A 147 1.06 4.89 -8.36
CA LEU A 147 1.32 3.75 -9.22
C LEU A 147 1.02 2.40 -8.55
N GLY A 148 0.56 2.38 -7.31
CA GLY A 148 0.11 1.15 -6.64
C GLY A 148 1.21 0.40 -5.90
N TYR A 149 2.37 1.03 -5.74
CA TYR A 149 3.49 0.56 -4.94
C TYR A 149 4.19 1.76 -4.27
N THR A 150 4.86 1.52 -3.16
CA THR A 150 5.65 2.54 -2.45
C THR A 150 6.98 2.80 -3.15
N TYR A 151 7.53 4.01 -3.04
CA TYR A 151 8.86 4.30 -3.58
C TYR A 151 9.93 3.88 -2.56
N ASN A 152 10.73 2.88 -2.91
CA ASN A 152 11.86 2.46 -2.09
C ASN A 152 13.06 3.38 -2.31
N TRP A 153 13.33 4.25 -1.34
CA TRP A 153 14.39 5.25 -1.44
C TRP A 153 15.76 4.75 -0.94
N LYS A 154 15.90 3.47 -0.59
CA LYS A 154 17.19 2.86 -0.24
C LYS A 154 18.16 2.94 -1.41
N LEU A 155 19.31 3.59 -1.20
CA LEU A 155 20.34 3.72 -2.23
C LEU A 155 20.84 2.34 -2.71
N GLY A 156 20.85 2.12 -4.02
CA GLY A 156 21.31 0.88 -4.65
C GLY A 156 20.33 -0.29 -4.57
N ALA A 157 19.16 -0.12 -3.98
CA ALA A 157 18.08 -1.11 -4.01
C ALA A 157 17.17 -0.90 -5.24
N ASP A 158 16.27 -1.86 -5.46
CA ASP A 158 15.16 -1.71 -6.40
C ASP A 158 14.26 -0.54 -5.93
N PRO A 159 14.04 0.52 -6.75
CA PRO A 159 13.21 1.67 -6.37
C PRO A 159 11.72 1.33 -6.22
N TYR A 160 11.28 0.15 -6.67
CA TYR A 160 9.93 -0.33 -6.47
C TYR A 160 9.83 -1.01 -5.09
N GLY A 161 9.09 -0.38 -4.18
CA GLY A 161 8.84 -0.90 -2.84
C GLY A 161 7.72 -1.93 -2.79
N ALA A 162 7.01 -1.97 -1.66
CA ALA A 162 5.90 -2.90 -1.45
C ALA A 162 4.63 -2.43 -2.18
N SER A 163 3.74 -3.37 -2.50
CA SER A 163 2.44 -3.03 -3.10
C SER A 163 1.60 -2.24 -2.10
N GLU A 164 0.92 -1.20 -2.59
CA GLU A 164 0.21 -0.25 -1.75
C GLU A 164 -1.31 -0.42 -1.88
N TYR A 165 -1.99 -0.45 -0.74
CA TYR A 165 -3.44 -0.55 -0.62
C TYR A 165 -3.94 0.33 0.53
N ILE A 166 -5.24 0.63 0.51
CA ILE A 166 -5.94 1.29 1.60
C ILE A 166 -7.05 0.38 2.09
N VAL A 167 -7.13 0.18 3.41
CA VAL A 167 -8.36 -0.26 4.06
C VAL A 167 -9.18 0.97 4.42
N ARG A 168 -10.44 1.00 3.99
CA ARG A 168 -11.34 2.13 4.23
C ARG A 168 -11.57 2.36 5.72
N LYS A 169 -11.66 3.64 6.10
CA LYS A 169 -12.21 4.08 7.38
C LYS A 169 -13.55 3.38 7.64
N GLY A 170 -13.75 2.94 8.88
CA GLY A 170 -14.98 2.27 9.31
C GLY A 170 -15.03 0.78 8.98
N ALA A 171 -14.05 0.23 8.25
CA ALA A 171 -13.99 -1.20 7.98
C ALA A 171 -13.85 -1.99 9.28
N GLN A 172 -14.58 -3.10 9.36
CA GLN A 172 -14.45 -4.07 10.43
C GLN A 172 -13.31 -5.02 10.10
N VAL A 173 -12.32 -5.09 10.99
CA VAL A 173 -11.10 -5.90 10.80
C VAL A 173 -10.89 -6.83 11.98
N THR A 174 -10.25 -7.97 11.71
CA THR A 174 -9.64 -8.78 12.77
C THR A 174 -8.19 -8.34 12.91
N VAL A 175 -7.84 -7.80 14.08
CA VAL A 175 -6.49 -7.29 14.38
C VAL A 175 -5.65 -8.43 14.95
N GLY A 176 -4.53 -8.74 14.29
CA GLY A 176 -3.53 -9.68 14.78
C GLY A 176 -2.72 -9.10 15.96
N PRO A 177 -1.79 -9.89 16.51
CA PRO A 177 -0.94 -9.42 17.61
C PRO A 177 -0.10 -8.22 17.17
N ARG A 178 0.11 -7.28 18.12
CA ARG A 178 1.10 -6.21 17.99
C ARG A 178 2.50 -6.81 18.10
N VAL A 179 3.31 -6.66 17.07
CA VAL A 179 4.72 -7.09 17.07
C VAL A 179 5.64 -5.92 16.67
N SER A 180 6.91 -6.00 17.06
CA SER A 180 7.91 -5.02 16.62
C SER A 180 8.32 -5.25 15.15
N PRO A 181 8.87 -4.24 14.45
CA PRO A 181 9.51 -4.41 13.15
C PRO A 181 10.50 -5.59 13.09
N GLU A 182 11.37 -5.71 14.08
CA GLU A 182 12.40 -6.74 14.17
C GLU A 182 11.77 -8.12 14.32
N GLU A 183 10.74 -8.25 15.15
CA GLU A 183 10.03 -9.51 15.35
C GLU A 183 9.31 -9.96 14.09
N TYR A 184 8.59 -9.05 13.41
CA TYR A 184 7.88 -9.34 12.18
C TYR A 184 8.81 -9.83 11.06
N CYS A 185 10.02 -9.26 11.00
CA CYS A 185 11.01 -9.53 9.96
C CYS A 185 12.01 -10.65 10.29
N LYS A 186 11.82 -11.39 11.39
CA LYS A 186 12.63 -12.58 11.68
C LYS A 186 12.49 -13.62 10.55
N PRO A 187 13.61 -14.28 10.14
CA PRO A 187 13.64 -15.33 9.11
C PRO A 187 12.61 -16.44 9.30
#